data_AF-A0A2V8JD23-F1
#
_entry.id   AF-A0A2V8JD23-F1
#
_cell.length_a   1.000
_cell.length_b   1.000
_cell.length_c   1.000
_cell.angle_alpha   90.00
_cell.angle_beta   90.00
_cell.angle_gamma   90.00
#
_symmetry.space_group_name_H-M   'P 1'
#
loop_
_entity.id
_entity.type
_entity.pdbx_description
1 polymer ?
#
loop_
_entity_poly.entity_id
_entity_poly.type
_entity_poly.pdbx_seq_one_letter_code
_entity_poly.pdbx_strand_id
1 'polypeptide(L)' 'MKIAMFSWEALHGWAVGGVAAHVTELAAALQRKGHEVHVFTRPTYGSGGVFCHDGVWYHYCPHNLNR' A
#
# COMPACT_ATOMS: atom_id res chain seq x y z
N MET A 1 1.82 15.82 -7.94
CA MET A 1 2.22 14.75 -8.87
C MET A 1 1.49 13.48 -8.50
N LYS A 2 1.36 12.52 -9.43
CA LYS A 2 0.80 11.19 -9.16
C LYS A 2 1.95 10.20 -8.94
N ILE A 3 1.94 9.49 -7.81
CA ILE A 3 3.01 8.58 -7.41
C ILE A 3 2.42 7.18 -7.18
N ALA A 4 3.01 6.18 -7.81
CA ALA A 4 2.70 4.78 -7.56
C ALA A 4 3.86 4.13 -6.81
N MET A 5 3.54 3.50 -5.67
CA MET A 5 4.47 2.73 -4.85
C MET A 5 4.07 1.26 -4.92
N PHE A 6 5.04 0.38 -5.19
CA PHE A 6 4.83 -1.06 -5.20
C PHE A 6 5.60 -1.68 -4.05
N SER A 7 4.87 -2.30 -3.12
CA SER A 7 5.48 -3.00 -2.00
C SER A 7 4.61 -4.17 -1.57
N TRP A 8 5.25 -5.32 -1.38
CA TRP A 8 4.56 -6.49 -0.86
C TRP A 8 3.99 -6.23 0.53
N GLU A 9 4.75 -5.55 1.38
CA GLU A 9 4.38 -5.19 2.74
C GLU A 9 3.90 -3.74 2.86
N ALA A 10 2.85 -3.54 3.64
CA ALA A 10 2.38 -2.25 4.12
C ALA A 10 1.58 -2.46 5.41
N LEU A 11 1.51 -1.46 6.30
CA LEU A 11 0.74 -1.59 7.56
C LEU A 11 -0.76 -1.76 7.31
N HIS A 12 -1.28 -1.13 6.27
CA HIS A 12 -2.68 -1.30 5.86
C HIS A 12 -2.91 -2.54 5.00
N GLY A 13 -1.92 -3.42 4.81
CA GLY A 13 -2.02 -4.66 4.04
C GLY A 13 -1.38 -5.84 4.80
N TRP A 14 -0.56 -6.63 4.11
CA TRP A 14 0.21 -7.69 4.76
C TRP A 14 1.46 -7.10 5.46
N ALA A 15 1.36 -6.83 6.76
CA ALA A 15 2.44 -6.19 7.53
C ALA A 15 3.53 -7.21 7.94
N VAL A 16 4.71 -7.14 7.31
CA VAL A 16 5.90 -7.94 7.68
C VAL A 16 7.11 -7.02 7.88
N GLY A 17 7.68 -7.08 9.09
CA GLY A 17 8.91 -6.37 9.45
C GLY A 17 8.84 -4.83 9.37
N GLY A 18 10.01 -4.18 9.38
CA GLY A 18 10.11 -2.72 9.38
C GLY A 18 9.79 -2.04 8.04
N VAL A 19 9.87 -2.78 6.92
CA VAL A 19 9.56 -2.26 5.58
C VAL A 19 8.10 -1.82 5.51
N ALA A 20 7.17 -2.57 6.11
CA ALA A 20 5.76 -2.22 6.15
C ALA A 20 5.54 -0.81 6.73
N ALA A 21 6.21 -0.49 7.84
CA ALA A 21 6.12 0.83 8.47
C ALA A 21 6.75 1.91 7.58
N HIS A 22 7.92 1.67 7.00
CA HIS A 22 8.57 2.65 6.13
C HIS A 22 7.75 2.97 4.87
N VAL A 23 7.12 1.98 4.25
CA VAL A 23 6.25 2.17 3.08
C VAL A 23 5.04 3.02 3.45
N THR A 24 4.36 2.68 4.55
CA THR A 24 3.18 3.41 5.00
C THR A 24 3.51 4.85 5.40
N GLU A 25 4.57 5.07 6.18
CA GLU A 25 4.96 6.42 6.61
C GLU A 25 5.48 7.28 5.45
N LEU A 26 6.23 6.70 4.52
CA LEU A 26 6.65 7.41 3.31
C LEU A 26 5.45 7.81 2.45
N ALA A 27 4.50 6.90 2.25
CA ALA A 27 3.29 7.20 1.49
C ALA A 27 2.48 8.33 2.13
N ALA A 28 2.28 8.27 3.46
CA ALA A 28 1.60 9.31 4.22
C ALA A 28 2.36 10.65 4.19
N ALA A 29 3.69 10.63 4.26
CA ALA A 29 4.51 11.84 4.15
C ALA A 29 4.41 12.49 2.76
N LEU A 30 4.42 11.69 1.68
CA LEU A 30 4.24 12.17 0.31
C LEU A 30 2.82 12.74 0.09
N GLN A 31 1.80 12.07 0.64
CA GLN A 31 0.42 12.57 0.60
C GLN A 31 0.31 13.93 1.30
N ARG A 32 0.88 14.07 2.50
CA ARG A 32 0.90 15.34 3.26
C ARG A 32 1.64 16.47 2.53
N LYS A 33 2.56 16.14 1.61
CA LYS A 33 3.20 17.10 0.70
C LYS A 33 2.35 17.48 -0.53
N GLY A 34 1.10 17.03 -0.60
CA GLY A 34 0.16 17.36 -1.68
C GLY A 34 0.31 16.47 -2.91
N HIS A 35 0.86 15.27 -2.77
CA HIS A 35 0.91 14.29 -3.86
C HIS A 35 -0.29 13.34 -3.81
N GLU A 36 -0.77 12.92 -4.97
CA GLU A 36 -1.73 11.82 -5.10
C GLU A 36 -0.93 10.52 -5.07
N VAL A 37 -1.08 9.74 -4.00
CA VAL A 37 -0.24 8.56 -3.74
C VAL A 37 -1.09 7.30 -3.81
N HIS A 38 -0.61 6.32 -4.58
CA HIS A 38 -1.19 4.99 -4.68
C HIS A 38 -0.18 3.95 -4.23
N VAL A 39 -0.57 3.07 -3.31
CA VAL A 39 0.25 1.95 -2.82
C VAL A 39 -0.39 0.65 -3.32
N PHE A 40 0.35 -0.10 -4.14
CA PHE A 40 -0.03 -1.43 -4.58
C PHE A 40 0.63 -2.46 -3.66
N THR A 41 -0.18 -3.22 -2.93
CA THR A 41 0.29 -4.11 -1.87
C THR A 41 -0.51 -5.40 -1.81
N ARG A 42 -0.01 -6.39 -1.07
CA ARG A 42 -0.71 -7.66 -0.87
C ARG A 42 -1.88 -7.47 0.09
N PRO A 43 -3.08 -8.02 -0.21
CA PRO A 43 -4.15 -8.09 0.77
C PRO A 43 -3.74 -8.96 1.97
N THR A 44 -4.15 -8.57 3.18
CA THR A 44 -4.03 -9.46 4.35
C THR A 44 -4.89 -10.71 4.16
N TYR A 45 -6.11 -10.57 3.64
CA TYR A 45 -7.01 -11.67 3.31
C TYR A 45 -7.89 -11.30 2.10
N GLY A 46 -8.44 -12.31 1.42
CA GLY A 46 -9.51 -12.13 0.43
C GLY A 46 -9.05 -11.78 -0.99
N SER A 47 -10.03 -11.36 -1.80
CA SER A 47 -9.93 -11.15 -3.25
C SER A 47 -9.33 -9.80 -3.68
N GLY A 48 -8.75 -9.03 -2.76
CA GLY A 48 -8.22 -7.69 -3.04
C GLY A 48 -9.26 -6.57 -2.92
N GLY A 49 -8.96 -5.42 -3.52
CA GLY A 49 -9.82 -4.23 -3.51
C GLY A 49 -9.04 -2.91 -3.48
N VAL A 50 -9.74 -1.78 -3.44
CA VAL A 50 -9.12 -0.45 -3.35
C VAL A 50 -9.74 0.31 -2.18
N PHE A 51 -8.90 0.85 -1.30
CA PHE A 51 -9.32 1.61 -0.12
C PHE A 51 -8.45 2.84 0.08
N CYS A 52 -9.04 3.94 0.53
CA CYS A 52 -8.31 5.17 0.85
C CYS A 52 -8.07 5.24 2.35
N HIS A 53 -6.81 5.24 2.77
CA HIS A 53 -6.37 5.42 4.16
C HIS A 53 -5.63 6.74 4.26
N ASP A 54 -6.14 7.69 5.05
CA ASP A 54 -5.55 9.02 5.26
C ASP A 54 -5.15 9.75 3.96
N GLY A 55 -5.98 9.62 2.92
CA GLY A 55 -5.75 10.23 1.61
C GLY A 55 -4.79 9.46 0.69
N VAL A 56 -4.22 8.34 1.13
CA VAL A 56 -3.42 7.42 0.32
C VAL A 56 -4.30 6.27 -0.19
N TRP A 57 -4.26 6.02 -1.49
CA TRP A 57 -5.02 4.94 -2.12
C TRP A 57 -4.26 3.63 -2.07
N TYR A 58 -4.75 2.66 -1.30
CA TYR A 58 -4.23 1.30 -1.26
C TYR A 58 -4.98 0.41 -2.23
N HIS A 59 -4.22 -0.20 -3.15
CA HIS A 59 -4.68 -1.23 -4.07
C HIS A 59 -4.19 -2.58 -3.56
N TYR A 60 -5.11 -3.42 -3.10
CA TYR A 60 -4.82 -4.76 -2.64
C TYR A 60 -4.84 -5.74 -3.80
N CYS A 61 -3.65 -6.20 -4.20
CA CYS A 61 -3.42 -7.06 -5.35
C CYS A 61 -3.22 -8.52 -4.89
N PRO A 62 -4.25 -9.38 -4.96
CA PRO A 62 -4.07 -10.81 -4.69
C PRO A 62 -3.21 -11.45 -5.79
N HIS A 63 -2.47 -12.48 -5.42
CA HIS A 63 -1.66 -13.29 -6.34
C HIS A 63 -1.76 -14.76 -5.95
N ASN A 64 -1.51 -15.64 -6.90
CA ASN A 64 -1.40 -17.07 -6.65
C ASN A 64 0.08 -17.45 -6.53
N LEU A 65 0.51 -17.87 -5.33
CA LEU A 65 1.90 -18.31 -5.09
C LEU A 65 2.21 -19.70 -5.66
N ASN A 66 1.18 -20.46 -6.03
CA ASN A 66 1.29 -21.87 -6.43
C ASN A 66 1.08 -22.07 -7.94
N ARG A 67 1.42 -21.07 -8.77
CA ARG A 67 1.24 -21.13 -10.22
C ARG A 67 2.57 -21.21 -10.95
#